data_AF-A0A3D6CLX8-F1
#
_entry.id   AF-A0A3D6CLX8-F1
#
_cell.length_a   1.000
_cell.length_b   1.000
_cell.length_c   1.000
_cell.angle_alpha   90.00
_cell.angle_beta   90.00
_cell.angle_gamma   90.00
#
_symmetry.space_group_name_H-M   'P 1'
#
loop_
_entity.id
_entity.type
_entity.pdbx_description
1 polymer ?
#
loop_
_entity_poly.entity_id
_entity_poly.type
_entity_poly.pdbx_seq_one_letter_code
_entity_poly.pdbx_strand_id
1 'polypeptide(L)'
;MKKIALVFVILLVSCTKNEPVQFSEEALEEVVFDLNKNPFELKEVLQRFEGKKILIDVWASWCGDCIKGFPAVRVLQKEFPEVVFLFLSVDTN
;
A
#
# COMPACT_ATOMS: atom_id res chain seq x y z
N MET A 1 6.10 40.61 25.07
CA MET A 1 6.90 40.27 23.85
C MET A 1 7.50 38.87 23.88
N LYS A 2 8.23 38.44 24.94
CA LYS A 2 8.81 37.08 25.03
C LYS A 2 7.78 35.93 24.95
N LYS A 3 6.59 36.08 25.56
CA LYS A 3 5.53 35.06 25.52
C LYS A 3 4.85 34.92 24.15
N ILE A 4 4.76 36.02 23.38
CA ILE A 4 4.20 36.02 22.02
C ILE A 4 5.17 35.35 21.03
N ALA A 5 6.47 35.62 21.18
CA ALA A 5 7.51 34.94 20.42
C ALA A 5 7.50 33.41 20.68
N LEU A 6 7.26 32.99 21.93
CA LEU A 6 7.20 31.58 22.29
C LEU A 6 6.01 30.84 21.66
N VAL A 7 4.84 31.51 21.55
CA VAL A 7 3.64 30.96 20.91
C VAL A 7 3.83 30.80 19.40
N PHE A 8 4.52 31.74 18.74
CA PHE A 8 4.83 31.67 17.31
C PHE A 8 5.79 30.51 16.97
N VAL A 9 6.74 30.21 17.86
CA VAL A 9 7.67 29.08 17.69
C VAL A 9 6.96 27.73 17.80
N ILE A 10 5.99 27.58 18.71
CA ILE A 10 5.22 26.33 18.88
C ILE A 10 4.34 26.03 17.66
N LEU A 11 3.78 27.06 17.01
CA LEU A 11 2.97 26.92 15.80
C LEU A 11 3.77 26.43 14.59
N LEU A 12 5.05 26.78 14.47
CA LEU A 12 5.92 26.36 13.37
C LEU A 12 6.36 24.90 13.47
N VAL A 13 6.40 24.32 14.67
CA VAL A 13 6.82 22.91 14.90
C VAL A 13 5.70 21.91 14.56
N SER A 14 4.45 22.35 14.41
CA SER A 14 3.30 21.47 14.15
C SER A 14 3.18 20.97 12.69
N CYS A 15 4.09 21.37 11.78
CA CYS A 15 3.99 21.06 10.33
C CYS A 15 5.06 20.10 9.78
N THR A 16 5.52 19.13 10.57
CA THR A 16 6.24 17.96 10.02
C THR A 16 5.38 16.71 10.15
N LYS A 17 4.47 16.52 9.17
CA LYS A 17 3.78 15.23 8.98
C LYS A 17 4.76 14.28 8.30
N ASN A 18 5.32 13.34 9.06
CA ASN A 18 6.16 12.27 8.54
C ASN A 18 5.25 11.15 8.02
N GLU A 19 4.90 11.18 6.73
CA GLU A 19 4.25 10.04 6.08
C GLU A 19 5.32 9.06 5.59
N PRO A 20 5.22 7.76 5.93
CA PRO A 20 6.20 6.77 5.53
C PRO A 20 6.18 6.62 4.00
N VAL A 21 7.36 6.74 3.37
CA VAL A 21 7.54 6.57 1.92
C VAL A 21 8.05 5.17 1.55
N GLN A 22 8.29 4.32 2.56
CA GLN A 22 8.72 2.93 2.40
C GLN A 22 7.84 2.04 3.27
N PHE A 23 7.70 0.76 2.87
CA PHE A 23 7.09 -0.25 3.70
C PHE A 23 7.90 -0.46 4.98
N SER A 24 7.23 -0.79 6.08
CA SER A 24 7.90 -1.22 7.31
C SER A 24 8.53 -2.59 7.12
N GLU A 25 9.58 -2.89 7.89
CA GLU A 25 10.16 -4.24 7.94
C GLU A 25 9.09 -5.30 8.26
N GLU A 26 8.19 -5.00 9.20
CA GLU A 26 7.06 -5.88 9.54
C GLU A 26 6.16 -6.20 8.33
N ALA A 27 5.86 -5.21 7.48
CA ALA A 27 5.09 -5.45 6.28
C ALA A 27 5.91 -6.24 5.23
N LEU A 28 7.22 -6.00 5.14
CA LEU A 28 8.10 -6.67 4.18
C LEU A 28 8.35 -8.14 4.53
N GLU A 29 8.39 -8.47 5.81
CA GLU A 29 8.59 -9.82 6.35
C GLU A 29 7.28 -10.63 6.47
N GLU A 30 6.13 -10.01 6.21
CA GLU A 30 4.83 -10.70 6.22
C GLU A 30 4.81 -11.84 5.19
N VAL A 31 4.34 -13.02 5.63
CA VAL A 31 4.21 -14.19 4.76
C VAL A 31 2.89 -14.14 4.02
N VAL A 32 2.97 -14.06 2.69
CA VAL A 32 1.83 -14.15 1.78
C VAL A 32 1.88 -15.47 1.01
N PHE A 33 0.72 -15.89 0.50
CA PHE A 33 0.59 -17.14 -0.22
C PHE A 33 0.21 -16.91 -1.69
N ASP A 34 0.78 -17.70 -2.59
CA ASP A 34 0.26 -17.77 -3.95
C ASP A 34 -1.01 -18.64 -4.03
N LEU A 35 -1.59 -18.77 -5.22
CA LEU A 35 -2.80 -19.57 -5.45
C LEU A 35 -2.60 -21.08 -5.20
N ASN A 36 -1.36 -21.56 -5.15
CA ASN A 36 -1.00 -22.94 -4.83
C ASN A 36 -0.63 -23.12 -3.35
N LYS A 37 -0.83 -22.09 -2.52
CA LYS A 37 -0.46 -22.06 -1.09
C LYS A 37 1.05 -22.14 -0.84
N ASN A 38 1.87 -21.76 -1.81
CA ASN A 38 3.31 -21.61 -1.58
C ASN A 38 3.56 -20.30 -0.80
N PRO A 39 4.33 -20.33 0.30
CA PRO A 39 4.64 -19.14 1.08
C PRO A 39 5.75 -18.31 0.43
N PHE A 40 5.64 -16.99 0.56
CA PHE A 40 6.66 -16.01 0.20
C PHE A 40 6.61 -14.85 1.18
N GLU A 41 7.74 -14.22 1.46
CA GLU A 41 7.71 -12.92 2.13
C GLU A 41 7.26 -11.83 1.15
N LEU A 42 6.55 -10.81 1.62
CA LEU A 42 6.10 -9.72 0.76
C LEU A 42 7.27 -9.06 0.00
N LYS A 43 8.44 -8.93 0.63
CA LYS A 43 9.65 -8.40 -0.02
C LYS A 43 10.05 -9.21 -1.26
N GLU A 44 9.94 -10.54 -1.21
CA GLU A 44 10.30 -11.43 -2.33
C GLU A 44 9.31 -11.26 -3.48
N VAL A 45 8.03 -11.05 -3.17
CA VAL A 45 6.99 -10.78 -4.17
C VAL A 45 7.26 -9.44 -4.86
N LEU A 46 7.56 -8.38 -4.10
CA LEU A 46 7.85 -7.04 -4.64
C LEU A 46 9.12 -7.02 -5.50
N GLN A 47 10.17 -7.76 -5.10
CA GLN A 47 11.42 -7.87 -5.87
C GLN A 47 11.22 -8.45 -7.29
N ARG A 48 10.22 -9.31 -7.50
CA ARG A 48 9.89 -9.85 -8.85
C ARG A 48 9.47 -8.76 -9.84
N PHE A 49 9.05 -7.61 -9.33
CA PHE A 49 8.56 -6.48 -10.09
C PHE A 49 9.46 -5.25 -9.95
N GLU A 50 10.71 -5.44 -9.53
CA GLU A 50 11.68 -4.35 -9.41
C GLU A 50 11.79 -3.56 -10.74
N GLY A 51 11.80 -2.23 -10.62
CA GLY A 51 11.82 -1.31 -11.75
C GLY A 51 10.46 -1.11 -12.44
N LYS A 52 9.40 -1.82 -12.03
CA LYS A 52 8.03 -1.61 -12.52
C LYS A 52 7.21 -0.77 -11.55
N LYS A 53 6.24 -0.03 -12.10
CA LYS A 53 5.17 0.57 -11.30
C LYS A 53 4.19 -0.52 -10.89
N ILE A 54 3.82 -0.54 -9.62
CA ILE A 54 2.89 -1.51 -9.05
C ILE A 54 1.73 -0.77 -8.40
N LEU A 55 0.50 -1.17 -8.73
CA LEU A 55 -0.69 -0.86 -7.95
C LEU A 55 -1.03 -2.10 -7.12
N ILE A 56 -1.02 -1.94 -5.80
CA ILE A 56 -1.38 -3.00 -4.86
C ILE A 56 -2.83 -2.80 -4.44
N ASP A 57 -3.66 -3.81 -4.66
CA ASP A 57 -5.07 -3.85 -4.25
C ASP A 57 -5.21 -4.89 -3.13
N VAL A 58 -5.41 -4.41 -1.90
CA VAL A 58 -5.66 -5.26 -0.73
C VAL A 58 -7.17 -5.42 -0.58
N TRP A 59 -7.66 -6.65 -0.70
CA TRP A 59 -9.09 -6.93 -0.74
C TRP A 59 -9.46 -8.23 -0.03
N ALA A 60 -10.76 -8.52 0.04
CA ALA A 60 -11.29 -9.78 0.54
C ALA A 60 -12.59 -10.16 -0.17
N SER A 61 -12.89 -11.46 -0.28
CA SER A 61 -14.15 -11.97 -0.83
C SER A 61 -15.40 -11.48 -0.09
N TRP A 62 -15.25 -11.13 1.19
CA TRP A 62 -16.30 -10.58 2.05
C TRP A 62 -16.32 -9.04 2.08
N CYS A 63 -15.35 -8.37 1.45
CA CYS A 63 -15.32 -6.90 1.35
C CYS A 63 -16.20 -6.42 0.19
N GLY A 64 -17.47 -6.14 0.49
CA GLY A 64 -18.45 -5.71 -0.52
C GLY A 64 -18.04 -4.44 -1.29
N ASP A 65 -17.42 -3.47 -0.63
CA ASP A 65 -16.99 -2.23 -1.30
C ASP A 65 -15.74 -2.43 -2.18
N CYS A 66 -14.82 -3.32 -1.78
CA CYS A 66 -13.70 -3.73 -2.62
C CYS A 66 -14.21 -4.32 -3.95
N ILE A 67 -15.19 -5.23 -3.88
CA ILE A 67 -15.79 -5.90 -5.04
C ILE A 67 -16.49 -4.89 -5.96
N LYS A 68 -17.21 -3.91 -5.40
CA LYS A 68 -17.85 -2.82 -6.18
C LYS A 68 -16.81 -1.96 -6.92
N GLY A 69 -15.57 -1.91 -6.45
CA GLY A 69 -14.46 -1.18 -7.07
C GLY A 69 -13.85 -1.87 -8.30
N PHE A 70 -13.99 -3.19 -8.44
CA PHE A 70 -13.36 -3.97 -9.52
C PHE A 70 -13.68 -3.51 -10.95
N PRO A 71 -14.88 -3.01 -11.30
CA PRO A 71 -15.12 -2.41 -12.60
C PRO A 71 -14.16 -1.25 -12.91
N ALA A 72 -13.87 -0.38 -11.94
CA ALA A 72 -12.94 0.73 -12.12
C ALA A 72 -11.49 0.24 -12.24
N VAL A 73 -11.09 -0.74 -11.44
CA VAL A 73 -9.75 -1.37 -11.54
C VAL A 73 -9.54 -1.99 -12.93
N ARG A 74 -10.57 -2.63 -13.50
CA ARG A 74 -10.51 -3.17 -14.87
C ARG A 74 -10.37 -2.10 -15.95
N VAL A 75 -10.88 -0.89 -15.72
CA VAL A 75 -10.65 0.25 -16.62
C VAL A 75 -9.19 0.69 -16.50
N LEU A 76 -8.68 0.86 -15.28
CA LEU A 76 -7.28 1.23 -15.04
C LEU A 76 -6.28 0.23 -15.63
N GLN A 77 -6.56 -1.07 -15.54
CA GLN A 77 -5.74 -2.12 -16.17
C GLN A 77 -5.65 -1.98 -17.70
N LYS A 78 -6.71 -1.49 -18.35
CA LYS A 78 -6.71 -1.23 -19.80
C LYS A 78 -5.99 0.06 -20.16
N GLU A 79 -6.12 1.08 -19.30
CA GLU A 79 -5.48 2.39 -19.51
C GLU A 79 -3.97 2.36 -19.24
N PHE A 80 -3.52 1.53 -18.31
CA PHE A 80 -2.13 1.43 -17.86
C PHE A 80 -1.58 -0.01 -17.97
N PRO A 81 -1.43 -0.56 -19.19
CA PRO A 81 -0.99 -1.94 -19.40
C PRO A 81 0.46 -2.21 -18.93
N GLU A 82 1.26 -1.17 -18.72
CA GLU A 82 2.62 -1.25 -18.20
C GLU A 82 2.69 -1.37 -16.67
N VAL A 83 1.59 -1.06 -15.97
CA VAL A 83 1.50 -1.15 -14.50
C VAL A 83 1.18 -2.57 -14.09
N VAL A 84 1.89 -3.07 -13.09
CA VAL A 84 1.58 -4.35 -12.45
C VAL A 84 0.45 -4.14 -11.46
N PHE A 85 -0.65 -4.88 -11.62
CA PHE A 85 -1.74 -4.91 -10.65
C PHE A 85 -1.58 -6.14 -9.75
N LEU A 86 -1.15 -5.91 -8.51
CA LEU A 86 -0.91 -6.96 -7.51
C LEU A 86 -2.11 -7.02 -6.54
N PHE A 87 -2.88 -8.10 -6.62
CA PHE A 87 -4.01 -8.32 -5.71
C PHE A 87 -3.56 -9.14 -4.51
N LEU A 88 -3.64 -8.55 -3.32
CA LEU A 88 -3.39 -9.22 -2.05
C LEU A 88 -4.75 -9.50 -1.39
N SER A 89 -5.10 -10.78 -1.28
CA SER A 89 -6.32 -11.18 -0.58
C SER A 89 -6.01 -11.46 0.90
N VAL A 90 -6.90 -11.01 1.78
CA VAL A 90 -6.91 -11.39 3.21
C VAL A 90 -7.89 -12.54 3.53
N ASP A 91 -8.37 -13.24 2.50
CA ASP A 91 -9.18 -14.45 2.67
C ASP A 91 -8.34 -15.59 3.30
N THR A 92 -8.95 -16.42 4.14
CA THR A 92 -8.26 -17.43 4.96
C THR A 92 -8.53 -18.89 4.54
N ASN A 93 -9.22 -19.14 3.41
CA ASN A 93 -9.65 -20.48 2.94
C ASN A 93 -8.73 -21.07 1.87
#